data_AF-A0A3L7X574-F1
#
_entry.id   AF-A0A3L7X574-F1
#
_cell.length_a   1.000
_cell.length_b   1.000
_cell.length_c   1.000
_cell.angle_alpha   90.00
_cell.angle_beta   90.00
_cell.angle_gamma   90.00
#
_symmetry.space_group_name_H-M   'P 1'
#
loop_
_entity.id
_entity.type
_entity.pdbx_description
1 polymer ?
#
loop_
_entity_poly.entity_id
_entity_poly.type
_entity_poly.pdbx_seq_one_letter_code
_entity_poly.pdbx_strand_id
1 'polypeptide(L)'
;MSRGETPERGTFCGNCYTPIARDTSTCPHCGESTGARRPVDVVPAPIAAALRAQRSTEGRWVNGFAYLGLLIAMFLPLTLVLGIPAVKDNLILGTAVYAPLLLIGMRVFPAILGGYFGDRKGFEAARGKTRAAWERWIAERDAPPA
;
A
#
# COMPACT_ATOMS: atom_id res chain seq x y z
N MET A 1 16.32 -8.67 -3.81
CA MET A 1 15.17 -8.35 -2.95
C MET A 1 13.97 -9.13 -3.49
N SER A 2 13.51 -10.18 -2.82
CA SER A 2 12.34 -10.93 -3.29
C SER A 2 11.10 -10.05 -3.10
N ARG A 3 10.25 -10.03 -4.12
CA ARG A 3 9.08 -9.13 -4.25
C ARG A 3 7.92 -9.52 -3.32
N GLY A 4 8.22 -10.18 -2.18
CA GLY A 4 7.23 -10.69 -1.23
C GLY A 4 6.34 -11.80 -1.79
N GLU A 5 6.67 -12.38 -2.94
CA GLU A 5 5.88 -13.41 -3.63
C GLU A 5 5.96 -14.77 -2.93
N THR A 6 7.02 -15.00 -2.15
CA THR A 6 7.18 -16.20 -1.31
C THR A 6 7.89 -15.80 -0.01
N PRO A 7 7.39 -16.16 1.19
CA PRO A 7 8.23 -16.13 2.39
C PRO A 7 9.24 -17.28 2.26
N GLU A 8 10.30 -17.06 1.51
CA GLU A 8 11.36 -18.05 1.31
C GLU A 8 12.17 -18.14 2.60
N ARG A 9 11.74 -19.04 3.48
CA ARG A 9 12.47 -19.58 4.64
C ARG A 9 13.19 -18.53 5.49
N GLY A 10 12.61 -18.20 6.62
CA GLY A 10 13.22 -17.36 7.64
C GLY A 10 12.64 -17.69 8.99
N THR A 11 13.24 -17.21 10.08
CA THR A 11 12.67 -17.44 11.41
C THR A 11 11.61 -16.39 11.69
N PHE A 12 10.37 -16.82 11.88
CA PHE A 12 9.23 -15.95 12.16
C PHE A 12 8.69 -16.23 13.56
N CYS A 13 8.18 -15.20 14.22
CA CYS A 13 7.47 -15.36 15.49
C CYS A 13 6.28 -16.33 15.31
N GLY A 14 6.14 -17.31 16.21
CA GLY A 14 5.03 -18.29 16.16
C GLY A 14 3.64 -17.69 16.42
N ASN A 15 3.56 -16.44 16.88
CA ASN A 15 2.29 -15.75 17.15
C ASN A 15 1.94 -14.69 16.10
N CYS A 16 2.82 -13.69 15.88
CA CYS A 16 2.55 -12.57 14.96
C CYS A 16 3.15 -12.75 13.55
N TYR A 17 3.96 -13.78 13.32
CA TYR A 17 4.65 -14.06 12.05
C TYR A 17 5.57 -12.94 11.53
N THR A 18 5.90 -11.97 12.38
CA THR A 18 6.97 -11.01 12.10
C THR A 18 8.32 -11.74 12.05
N PRO A 19 9.22 -11.39 11.10
CA PRO A 19 10.58 -11.91 11.08
C PRO A 19 11.32 -11.59 12.38
N ILE A 20 12.00 -12.58 12.96
CA ILE A 20 12.81 -12.45 14.18
C ILE A 20 14.18 -13.11 13.99
N ALA A 21 15.14 -12.76 14.83
CA ALA A 21 16.43 -13.46 14.85
C ALA A 21 16.26 -14.85 15.50
N ARG A 22 17.15 -15.79 15.17
CA ARG A 22 17.07 -17.19 15.64
C ARG A 22 17.19 -17.31 17.17
N ASP A 23 17.91 -16.39 17.79
CA ASP A 23 18.20 -16.30 19.21
C ASP A 23 17.23 -15.40 19.99
N THR A 24 16.18 -14.90 19.33
CA THR A 24 15.17 -14.05 19.98
C THR A 24 14.36 -14.85 21.00
N SER A 25 14.40 -14.45 22.28
CA SER A 25 13.64 -15.06 23.38
C SER A 25 12.21 -14.52 23.51
N THR A 26 12.02 -13.26 23.14
CA THR A 26 10.73 -12.55 23.17
C THR A 26 10.58 -11.72 21.91
N CYS A 27 9.45 -11.86 21.22
CA CYS A 27 9.20 -11.10 20.00
C CYS A 27 9.11 -9.59 20.31
N PRO A 28 9.92 -8.73 19.67
CA PRO A 28 9.88 -7.28 19.92
C PRO A 28 8.59 -6.62 19.40
N HIS A 29 7.85 -7.31 18.53
CA HIS A 29 6.66 -6.77 17.87
C HIS A 29 5.36 -7.07 18.63
N CYS A 30 5.22 -8.26 19.20
CA CYS A 30 4.00 -8.68 19.90
C CYS A 30 4.21 -9.06 21.36
N GLY A 31 5.46 -9.08 21.85
CA GLY A 31 5.80 -9.45 23.22
C GLY A 31 5.69 -10.93 23.55
N GLU A 32 5.35 -11.79 22.58
CA GLU A 32 5.23 -13.23 22.81
C GLU A 32 6.58 -13.88 23.06
N SER A 33 6.66 -14.75 24.07
CA SER A 33 7.85 -15.56 24.32
C SER A 33 7.99 -16.67 23.27
N THR A 34 9.19 -16.84 22.74
CA THR A 34 9.50 -17.95 21.81
C THR A 34 9.50 -19.31 22.51
N GLY A 35 9.54 -19.33 23.84
CA GLY A 35 9.31 -20.53 24.65
C GLY A 35 7.83 -20.91 24.78
N ALA A 36 6.94 -19.91 24.86
CA ALA A 36 5.49 -20.14 24.90
C ALA A 36 4.95 -20.57 23.53
N ARG A 37 5.45 -19.95 22.45
CA ARG A 37 5.14 -20.34 21.07
C ARG A 37 6.41 -20.39 20.23
N ARG A 38 6.73 -21.61 19.77
CA ARG A 38 7.94 -21.84 18.97
C ARG A 38 7.91 -21.02 17.68
N PRO A 39 9.04 -20.40 17.30
CA PRO A 39 9.19 -19.77 15.98
C PRO A 39 8.89 -20.76 14.86
N VAL A 40 8.38 -20.25 13.75
CA VAL A 40 8.09 -21.04 12.54
C VAL A 40 8.99 -20.60 11.41
N ASP A 41 9.36 -21.53 10.54
CA ASP A 41 10.20 -21.23 9.37
C ASP A 41 9.39 -20.81 8.14
N VAL A 42 8.08 -21.03 8.19
CA VAL A 42 7.14 -20.77 7.10
C VAL A 42 5.88 -20.14 7.67
N VAL A 43 5.48 -19.01 7.09
CA VAL A 43 4.21 -18.35 7.43
C VAL A 43 3.04 -19.20 6.91
N PRO A 44 1.99 -19.46 7.72
CA PRO A 44 0.84 -20.21 7.29
C PRO A 44 0.21 -19.67 5.99
N ALA A 45 -0.12 -20.57 5.06
CA ALA A 45 -0.74 -20.23 3.77
C ALA A 45 -1.93 -19.26 3.86
N PRO A 46 -2.91 -19.41 4.79
CA PRO A 46 -4.06 -18.50 4.86
C PRO A 46 -3.65 -17.06 5.20
N ILE A 47 -2.69 -16.90 6.13
CA ILE A 47 -2.16 -15.58 6.49
C ILE A 47 -1.38 -14.98 5.32
N ALA A 48 -0.51 -15.77 4.68
CA ALA A 48 0.27 -15.31 3.55
C ALA A 48 -0.64 -14.90 2.37
N ALA A 49 -1.76 -15.58 2.15
CA ALA A 49 -2.75 -15.21 1.15
C ALA A 49 -3.46 -13.89 1.50
N ALA A 50 -3.87 -13.72 2.76
CA ALA A 50 -4.51 -12.49 3.23
C ALA A 50 -3.60 -11.26 3.07
N LEU A 51 -2.32 -11.38 3.44
CA LEU A 51 -1.33 -10.31 3.29
C LEU A 51 -1.03 -9.98 1.82
N ARG A 52 -0.96 -10.98 0.93
CA ARG A 52 -0.80 -10.74 -0.52
C ARG A 52 -2.00 -10.01 -1.10
N ALA A 53 -3.21 -10.42 -0.74
CA ALA A 53 -4.45 -9.77 -1.19
C ALA A 53 -4.54 -8.31 -0.74
N GLN A 54 -4.10 -8.01 0.48
CA GLN A 54 -3.98 -6.64 0.97
C GLN A 54 -3.02 -5.83 0.11
N ARG A 55 -1.78 -6.31 -0.07
CA ARG A 55 -0.75 -5.59 -0.86
C ARG A 55 -1.16 -5.38 -2.32
N SER A 56 -1.83 -6.35 -2.95
CA SER A 56 -2.33 -6.19 -4.32
C SER A 56 -3.44 -5.14 -4.41
N THR A 57 -4.29 -5.07 -3.40
CA THR A 57 -5.35 -4.06 -3.32
C THR A 57 -4.75 -2.69 -3.10
N GLU A 58 -3.81 -2.58 -2.16
CA GLU A 58 -3.04 -1.38 -1.84
C GLU A 58 -2.34 -0.83 -3.08
N GLY A 59 -1.55 -1.67 -3.78
CA GLY A 59 -0.86 -1.28 -4.99
C GLY A 59 -1.80 -0.80 -6.10
N ARG A 60 -2.97 -1.44 -6.28
CA ARG A 60 -3.95 -1.02 -7.29
C ARG A 60 -4.57 0.34 -6.96
N TRP A 61 -4.89 0.60 -5.70
CA TRP A 61 -5.49 1.86 -5.28
C TRP A 61 -4.49 3.01 -5.30
N VAL A 62 -3.28 2.80 -4.76
CA VAL A 62 -2.21 3.81 -4.75
C VAL A 62 -1.80 4.16 -6.18
N ASN A 63 -1.50 3.15 -7.01
CA ASN A 63 -1.13 3.39 -8.40
C ASN A 63 -2.31 3.99 -9.19
N GLY A 64 -3.54 3.52 -8.97
CA GLY A 64 -4.72 4.03 -9.66
C GLY A 64 -4.94 5.52 -9.41
N PHE A 65 -4.85 5.96 -8.15
CA PHE A 65 -5.00 7.38 -7.81
C PHE A 65 -3.79 8.23 -8.24
N ALA A 66 -2.58 7.68 -8.19
CA ALA A 66 -1.39 8.36 -8.72
C ALA A 66 -1.53 8.62 -10.23
N TYR A 67 -1.98 7.62 -11.01
CA TYR A 67 -2.25 7.79 -12.44
C TYR A 67 -3.41 8.75 -12.71
N LEU A 68 -4.47 8.72 -11.90
CA LEU A 68 -5.55 9.70 -12.01
C LEU A 68 -5.05 11.13 -11.79
N GLY A 69 -4.21 11.34 -10.77
CA GLY A 69 -3.58 12.63 -10.53
C GLY A 69 -2.68 13.09 -11.68
N LEU A 70 -1.94 12.17 -12.30
CA LEU A 70 -1.14 12.46 -13.49
C LEU A 70 -2.03 12.88 -14.68
N LEU A 71 -3.15 12.20 -14.91
CA LEU A 71 -4.10 12.57 -15.96
C LEU A 71 -4.67 13.97 -15.72
N ILE A 72 -5.07 14.28 -14.48
CA ILE A 72 -5.55 15.62 -14.11
C ILE A 72 -4.46 16.66 -14.35
N ALA A 73 -3.22 16.39 -13.92
CA ALA A 73 -2.08 17.28 -14.13
C ALA A 73 -1.81 17.58 -15.61
N MET A 74 -2.08 16.62 -16.49
CA MET A 74 -1.88 16.76 -17.94
C MET A 74 -3.00 17.55 -18.60
N PHE A 75 -4.26 17.21 -18.30
CA PHE A 75 -5.42 17.78 -18.99
C PHE A 75 -5.84 19.14 -18.43
N LEU A 76 -5.74 19.35 -17.11
CA LEU A 76 -6.21 20.59 -16.48
C LEU A 76 -5.49 21.83 -17.04
N PRO A 77 -4.14 21.89 -17.11
CA PRO A 77 -3.46 23.05 -17.69
C PRO A 77 -3.74 23.23 -19.18
N LEU A 78 -3.91 22.12 -19.92
CA LEU A 78 -4.25 22.15 -21.34
C LEU A 78 -5.63 22.78 -21.56
N THR A 79 -6.65 22.35 -20.80
CA THR A 79 -7.99 22.93 -20.88
C THR A 79 -8.00 24.41 -20.51
N LEU A 80 -7.19 24.83 -19.53
CA LEU A 80 -7.05 26.23 -19.15
C LEU A 80 -6.46 27.08 -20.29
N VAL A 81 -5.37 26.61 -20.90
CA VAL A 81 -4.69 27.33 -21.98
C VAL A 81 -5.61 27.47 -23.20
N LEU A 82 -6.30 26.40 -23.59
CA LEU A 82 -7.19 26.42 -24.76
C LEU A 82 -8.49 27.20 -24.52
N GLY A 83 -8.93 27.30 -23.26
CA GLY A 83 -10.16 28.01 -22.87
C GLY A 83 -10.03 29.53 -22.85
N ILE A 84 -8.81 30.09 -22.82
CA ILE A 84 -8.57 31.53 -22.70
C ILE A 84 -8.03 32.08 -24.03
N PRO A 85 -8.82 32.89 -24.79
CA PRO A 85 -8.40 33.41 -26.10
C PRO A 85 -7.05 34.14 -26.07
N ALA A 86 -6.85 35.02 -25.08
CA ALA A 86 -5.61 35.78 -24.93
C ALA A 86 -4.35 34.90 -24.76
N VAL A 87 -4.51 33.68 -24.24
CA VAL A 87 -3.41 32.74 -23.99
C VAL A 87 -3.23 31.79 -25.18
N LYS A 88 -4.33 31.28 -25.75
CA LYS A 88 -4.25 30.31 -26.86
C LYS A 88 -3.73 30.93 -28.16
N ASP A 89 -4.01 32.22 -28.39
CA ASP A 89 -3.63 32.91 -29.63
C ASP A 89 -2.14 33.32 -29.63
N ASN A 90 -1.45 33.20 -28.49
CA ASN A 90 -0.02 33.49 -28.34
C ASN A 90 0.75 32.26 -27.84
N LEU A 91 1.53 31.64 -28.72
CA LEU A 91 2.29 30.42 -28.43
C LEU A 91 3.26 30.57 -27.24
N ILE A 92 3.92 31.73 -27.11
CA ILE A 92 4.89 31.98 -26.04
C ILE A 92 4.15 32.07 -24.69
N LEU A 93 3.06 32.85 -24.64
CA LEU A 93 2.26 33.01 -23.42
C LEU A 93 1.60 31.68 -23.02
N GLY A 94 1.05 30.94 -23.98
CA GLY A 94 0.50 29.61 -23.76
C GLY A 94 1.52 28.64 -23.18
N THR A 95 2.74 28.62 -23.72
CA THR A 95 3.81 27.75 -23.22
C THR A 95 4.27 28.18 -21.81
N ALA A 96 4.43 29.50 -21.59
CA ALA A 96 4.85 30.05 -20.30
C ALA A 96 3.84 29.80 -19.18
N VAL A 97 2.54 29.68 -19.50
CA VAL A 97 1.49 29.31 -18.53
C VAL A 97 1.39 27.79 -18.38
N TYR A 98 1.41 27.04 -19.48
CA TYR A 98 1.24 25.59 -19.48
C TYR A 98 2.37 24.86 -18.75
N ALA A 99 3.63 25.19 -19.05
CA ALA A 99 4.77 24.43 -18.53
C ALA A 99 4.90 24.46 -17.00
N PRO A 100 4.78 25.61 -16.30
CA PRO A 100 4.79 25.63 -14.84
C PRO A 100 3.61 24.89 -14.23
N LEU A 101 2.40 25.06 -14.78
CA LEU A 101 1.21 24.36 -14.29
C LEU A 101 1.32 22.85 -14.44
N LEU A 102 1.88 22.37 -15.55
CA LEU A 102 2.16 20.96 -15.78
C LEU A 102 3.21 20.44 -14.78
N LEU A 103 4.34 21.13 -14.62
CA LEU A 103 5.41 20.71 -13.70
C LEU A 103 4.94 20.66 -12.25
N ILE A 104 4.20 21.68 -11.79
CA ILE A 104 3.61 21.71 -10.44
C ILE A 104 2.54 20.64 -10.31
N GLY A 105 1.62 20.55 -11.28
CA GLY A 105 0.53 19.58 -11.29
C GLY A 105 1.03 18.14 -11.20
N MET A 106 2.07 17.79 -11.97
CA MET A 106 2.66 16.45 -11.96
C MET A 106 3.28 16.06 -10.62
N ARG A 107 3.62 17.03 -9.76
CA ARG A 107 4.10 16.77 -8.39
C ARG A 107 2.97 16.76 -7.37
N VAL A 108 2.03 17.69 -7.49
CA VAL A 108 0.97 17.91 -6.49
C VAL A 108 -0.14 16.88 -6.61
N PHE A 109 -0.71 16.67 -7.80
CA PHE A 109 -1.90 15.83 -7.95
C PHE A 109 -1.64 14.35 -7.61
N PRO A 110 -0.55 13.69 -8.07
CA PRO A 110 -0.27 12.32 -7.67
C PRO A 110 0.02 12.18 -6.17
N ALA A 111 0.70 13.15 -5.55
CA ALA A 111 1.01 13.11 -4.12
C ALA A 111 -0.26 13.22 -3.27
N ILE A 112 -1.17 14.14 -3.63
CA ILE A 112 -2.44 14.30 -2.91
C ILE A 112 -3.35 13.11 -3.15
N LEU A 113 -3.59 12.72 -4.40
CA LEU A 113 -4.55 11.65 -4.69
C LEU A 113 -4.02 10.27 -4.31
N GLY A 114 -2.77 9.97 -4.67
CA GLY A 114 -2.12 8.70 -4.34
C GLY A 114 -1.87 8.55 -2.83
N GLY A 115 -1.33 9.59 -2.19
CA GLY A 115 -1.02 9.57 -0.75
C GLY A 115 -2.26 9.76 0.12
N TYR A 116 -2.95 10.90 0.03
CA TYR A 116 -4.02 11.23 0.98
C TYR A 116 -5.28 10.37 0.78
N PHE A 117 -5.73 10.20 -0.47
CA PHE A 117 -6.97 9.47 -0.77
C PHE A 117 -6.76 7.97 -0.94
N GLY A 118 -5.65 7.58 -1.58
CA GLY A 118 -5.23 6.18 -1.65
C GLY A 118 -5.08 5.57 -0.27
N ASP A 119 -4.42 6.29 0.65
CA ASP A 119 -4.20 5.79 2.02
C ASP A 119 -5.50 5.64 2.80
N ARG A 120 -6.34 6.67 2.93
CA ARG A 120 -7.53 6.57 3.79
C ARG A 120 -8.54 5.53 3.28
N LYS A 121 -8.89 5.56 2.00
CA LYS A 121 -10.05 4.78 1.51
C LYS A 121 -9.69 3.35 1.14
N GLY A 122 -8.51 3.14 0.56
CA GLY A 122 -8.03 1.83 0.17
C GLY A 122 -7.51 1.02 1.37
N PHE A 123 -6.73 1.65 2.25
CA PHE A 123 -6.05 0.91 3.32
C PHE A 123 -6.95 0.54 4.47
N GLU A 124 -7.85 1.42 4.92
CA GLU A 124 -8.72 1.11 6.07
C GLU A 124 -9.63 -0.09 5.77
N ALA A 125 -10.25 -0.10 4.59
CA ALA A 125 -11.12 -1.18 4.15
C ALA A 125 -10.34 -2.50 3.91
N ALA A 126 -9.15 -2.44 3.32
CA ALA A 126 -8.32 -3.61 3.09
C ALA A 126 -7.78 -4.20 4.41
N ARG A 127 -7.30 -3.35 5.32
CA ARG A 127 -6.81 -3.77 6.65
C ARG A 127 -7.92 -4.39 7.50
N GLY A 128 -9.13 -3.86 7.42
CA GLY A 128 -10.29 -4.46 8.10
C GLY A 128 -10.54 -5.89 7.66
N LYS A 129 -10.48 -6.18 6.35
CA LYS A 129 -10.63 -7.54 5.81
C LYS A 129 -9.48 -8.45 6.25
N THR A 130 -8.23 -7.98 6.18
CA THR A 130 -7.07 -8.75 6.65
C THR A 130 -7.19 -9.09 8.13
N ARG A 131 -7.58 -8.11 8.96
CA ARG A 131 -7.74 -8.30 10.41
C ARG A 131 -8.84 -9.31 10.72
N ALA A 132 -9.99 -9.22 10.06
CA ALA A 132 -11.07 -10.19 10.25
C ALA A 132 -10.69 -11.61 9.80
N ALA A 133 -9.87 -11.76 8.75
CA ALA A 133 -9.33 -13.05 8.33
C ALA A 133 -8.30 -13.59 9.35
N TRP A 134 -7.48 -12.70 9.90
CA TRP A 134 -6.49 -13.02 10.92
C TRP A 134 -7.12 -13.48 12.23
N GLU A 135 -8.15 -12.77 12.71
CA GLU A 135 -8.88 -13.09 13.93
C GLU A 135 -9.59 -14.45 13.80
N ARG A 136 -10.22 -14.74 12.65
CA ARG A 136 -10.80 -16.05 12.36
C ARG A 136 -9.76 -17.16 12.41
N TRP A 137 -8.61 -16.94 11.77
CA TRP A 137 -7.54 -17.94 11.74
C TRP A 137 -6.95 -18.20 13.14
N ILE A 138 -6.79 -17.17 13.97
CA ILE A 138 -6.38 -17.33 15.37
C ILE A 138 -7.41 -18.17 16.14
N ALA A 139 -8.71 -17.88 15.97
CA ALA A 139 -9.76 -18.63 16.64
C ALA A 139 -9.78 -20.11 16.25
N GLU A 140 -9.55 -20.42 14.97
CA GLU A 140 -9.44 -21.80 14.47
C GLU A 140 -8.17 -22.50 14.99
N ARG A 141 -7.03 -21.81 15.02
CA ARG A 141 -5.76 -22.35 15.52
C ARG A 141 -5.82 -22.67 17.01
N ASP A 142 -6.45 -21.79 17.79
CA ASP A 142 -6.47 -21.86 19.26
C ASP A 142 -7.72 -22.60 19.78
N ALA A 143 -8.59 -23.09 18.90
CA ALA A 143 -9.73 -23.92 19.27
C ALA A 143 -9.25 -25.25 19.87
N PRO A 144 -9.88 -25.73 20.97
CA PRO A 144 -9.55 -27.04 21.52
C PRO A 144 -9.88 -28.14 20.50
N PRO A 145 -9.09 -29.23 20.45
CA PRO A 145 -9.42 -30.39 19.64
C PRO A 145 -10.78 -30.96 20.08
N ALA A 146 -11.65 -31.24 19.11
CA ALA A 146 -12.93 -31.91 19.33
C ALA A 146 -12.75 -33.35 19.84
#